data_AF-Q44735-F1
#
_entry.id   AF-Q44735-F1
#
_cell.length_a   1.000
_cell.length_b   1.000
_cell.length_c   1.000
_cell.angle_alpha   90.00
_cell.angle_beta   90.00
_cell.angle_gamma   90.00
#
_symmetry.space_group_name_H-M   'P 1'
#
loop_
_entity.id
_entity.type
_entity.pdbx_description
1 polymer ?
#
loop_
_entity_poly.entity_id
_entity_poly.type
_entity_poly.pdbx_seq_one_letter_code
_entity_poly.pdbx_strand_id
1 'polypeptide(L)'
;MNKKMKMFIICAVFALIISCKNYATSKDLEGAVQDLESSEQNVKKTEQEIKKQVEGFLEILETKDLNKLDTKEIEKRIQELKEKIEKLEAKKTSLKTYSEYEEKLKQIKEKLKGKADLEDKLKGLEDSLKKKKEERKKALEDAKKKFEEFKGQVGSATGVTTGHRAGNQGSIGAQAWQCANSLGLGVSYSSSTGTDSNELANKVIDDSIKKIDEELKNTIENNGKVKKE
;
A
#
# COMPACT_ATOMS: atom_id res chain seq x y z
N MET A 1 6.71 28.45 -13.80
CA MET A 1 6.10 27.58 -14.83
C MET A 1 4.61 27.85 -14.91
N ASN A 2 4.14 28.36 -16.05
CA ASN A 2 2.73 28.65 -16.30
C ASN A 2 1.87 27.37 -16.20
N LYS A 3 0.64 27.46 -15.68
CA LYS A 3 -0.32 26.34 -15.59
C LYS A 3 -0.45 25.59 -16.93
N LYS A 4 -0.37 26.31 -18.05
CA LYS A 4 -0.35 25.74 -19.41
C LYS A 4 0.87 24.85 -19.68
N MET A 5 2.08 25.22 -19.24
CA MET A 5 3.28 24.38 -19.45
C MET A 5 3.25 23.08 -18.64
N LYS A 6 2.67 23.07 -17.44
CA LYS A 6 2.50 21.83 -16.65
C LYS A 6 1.50 20.87 -17.29
N MET A 7 0.42 21.39 -17.88
CA MET A 7 -0.56 20.60 -18.63
C MET A 7 0.09 19.97 -19.88
N PHE A 8 0.94 20.73 -20.59
CA PHE A 8 1.65 20.23 -21.77
C PHE A 8 2.66 19.12 -21.44
N ILE A 9 3.36 19.20 -20.31
CA ILE A 9 4.29 18.14 -19.88
C ILE A 9 3.54 16.85 -19.51
N ILE A 10 2.39 16.97 -18.83
CA ILE A 10 1.55 15.82 -18.50
C ILE A 10 0.97 15.19 -19.78
N CYS A 11 0.45 15.99 -20.71
CA CYS A 11 -0.03 15.50 -22.01
C CYS A 11 1.07 14.85 -22.87
N ALA A 12 2.32 15.34 -22.79
CA ALA A 12 3.45 14.75 -23.50
C ALA A 12 3.83 13.36 -22.95
N VAL A 13 3.71 13.15 -21.63
CA VAL A 13 3.85 11.81 -21.02
C VAL A 13 2.72 10.88 -21.47
N PHE A 14 1.49 11.38 -21.59
CA PHE A 14 0.36 10.60 -22.12
C PHE A 14 0.54 10.22 -23.61
N ALA A 15 1.08 11.12 -24.44
CA ALA A 15 1.38 10.81 -25.84
C ALA A 15 2.53 9.79 -25.99
N LEU A 16 3.52 9.82 -25.09
CA LEU A 16 4.61 8.84 -25.06
C LEU A 16 4.12 7.44 -24.63
N ILE A 17 3.11 7.36 -23.77
CA ILE A 17 2.44 6.10 -23.38
C ILE A 17 1.58 5.55 -24.53
N ILE A 18 0.87 6.42 -25.26
CA ILE A 18 0.01 6.01 -26.40
C ILE A 18 0.84 5.55 -27.61
N SER A 19 2.06 6.07 -27.76
CA SER A 19 2.99 5.64 -28.82
C SER A 19 3.71 4.32 -28.53
N CYS A 20 3.55 3.74 -27.34
CA CYS A 20 3.78 2.31 -27.09
C CYS A 20 2.65 1.47 -27.71
N LYS A 21 2.45 1.61 -29.02
CA LYS A 21 1.88 0.57 -29.88
C LYS A 21 2.95 -0.52 -29.99
N ASN A 22 3.02 -1.38 -28.99
CA ASN A 22 3.63 -2.69 -29.18
C ASN A 22 2.89 -3.71 -28.33
N TYR A 23 2.24 -4.62 -29.05
CA TYR A 23 2.02 -6.02 -28.72
C TYR A 23 2.62 -6.41 -27.36
N ALA A 24 1.85 -6.24 -26.28
CA ALA A 24 2.17 -6.88 -25.01
C ALA A 24 2.00 -8.38 -25.26
N THR A 25 3.09 -9.03 -25.63
CA THR A 25 3.14 -10.48 -25.78
C THR A 25 2.95 -11.07 -24.38
N SER A 26 2.23 -12.18 -24.25
CA SER A 26 1.95 -12.83 -22.97
C SER A 26 3.18 -12.99 -22.06
N LYS A 27 4.36 -13.13 -22.65
CA LYS A 27 5.66 -13.23 -21.97
C LYS A 27 6.07 -11.99 -21.14
N ASP A 28 5.77 -10.78 -21.62
CA ASP A 28 6.11 -9.54 -20.90
C ASP A 28 5.16 -9.33 -19.70
N LEU A 29 3.91 -9.79 -19.83
CA LEU A 29 2.95 -9.79 -18.74
C LEU A 29 3.33 -10.84 -17.68
N GLU A 30 3.77 -12.02 -18.10
CA GLU A 30 4.17 -13.13 -17.22
C GLU A 30 5.42 -12.78 -16.39
N GLY A 31 6.43 -12.13 -16.99
CA GLY A 31 7.58 -11.59 -16.26
C GLY A 31 7.18 -10.51 -15.24
N ALA A 32 6.28 -9.60 -15.62
CA ALA A 32 5.78 -8.58 -14.71
C ALA A 32 4.96 -9.17 -13.54
N VAL A 33 4.19 -10.24 -13.76
CA VAL A 33 3.49 -11.00 -12.71
C VAL A 33 4.50 -11.58 -11.72
N GLN A 34 5.56 -12.22 -12.21
CA GLN A 34 6.57 -12.86 -11.37
C GLN A 34 7.37 -11.84 -10.53
N ASP A 35 7.75 -10.70 -11.12
CA ASP A 35 8.42 -9.62 -10.38
C ASP A 35 7.51 -9.03 -9.29
N LEU A 36 6.22 -8.87 -9.57
CA LEU A 36 5.22 -8.36 -8.61
C LEU A 36 4.99 -9.35 -7.46
N GLU A 37 4.88 -10.65 -7.74
CA GLU A 37 4.77 -11.69 -6.71
C GLU A 37 5.99 -11.72 -5.79
N SER A 38 7.20 -11.59 -6.35
CA SER A 38 8.43 -11.53 -5.56
C SER A 38 8.48 -10.28 -4.65
N SER A 39 8.00 -9.14 -5.13
CA SER A 39 7.93 -7.91 -4.36
C SER A 39 6.90 -8.01 -3.23
N GLU A 40 5.74 -8.63 -3.47
CA GLU A 40 4.72 -8.83 -2.43
C GLU A 40 5.23 -9.76 -1.31
N GLN A 41 5.97 -10.82 -1.65
CA GLN A 41 6.62 -11.68 -0.66
C GLN A 41 7.64 -10.92 0.20
N ASN A 42 8.43 -10.03 -0.40
CA ASN A 42 9.40 -9.21 0.33
C ASN A 42 8.73 -8.25 1.32
N VAL A 43 7.60 -7.62 0.95
CA VAL A 43 6.82 -6.77 1.85
C VAL A 43 6.28 -7.58 3.03
N LYS A 44 5.64 -8.73 2.76
CA LYS A 44 5.09 -9.62 3.81
C LYS A 44 6.18 -10.11 4.78
N LYS A 45 7.35 -10.47 4.26
CA LYS A 45 8.50 -10.87 5.09
C LYS A 45 8.97 -9.74 6.00
N THR A 46 9.07 -8.52 5.47
CA THR A 46 9.47 -7.33 6.23
C THR A 46 8.45 -7.00 7.32
N GLU A 47 7.16 -7.05 7.01
CA GLU A 47 6.09 -6.85 8.00
C GLU A 47 6.16 -7.89 9.13
N GLN A 48 6.32 -9.17 8.80
CA GLN A 48 6.44 -10.22 9.82
C GLN A 48 7.68 -10.04 10.72
N GLU A 49 8.80 -9.61 10.14
CA GLU A 49 10.03 -9.37 10.90
C GLU A 49 9.88 -8.20 11.88
N ILE A 50 9.24 -7.10 11.46
CA ILE A 50 8.93 -5.97 12.34
C ILE A 50 7.98 -6.42 13.45
N LYS A 51 6.92 -7.16 13.10
CA LYS A 51 5.96 -7.66 14.08
C LYS A 51 6.63 -8.48 15.18
N LYS A 52 7.50 -9.43 14.80
CA LYS A 52 8.30 -10.24 15.75
C LYS A 52 9.21 -9.38 16.62
N GLN A 53 9.85 -8.38 16.04
CA GLN A 53 10.77 -7.53 16.79
C GLN A 53 10.04 -6.63 17.80
N VAL A 54 8.88 -6.07 17.42
CA VAL A 54 8.06 -5.27 18.34
C VAL A 54 7.50 -6.15 19.47
N GLU A 55 7.06 -7.37 19.16
CA GLU A 55 6.59 -8.34 20.18
C GLU A 55 7.71 -8.76 21.12
N GLY A 56 8.89 -9.14 20.60
CA GLY A 56 10.04 -9.48 21.43
C GLY A 56 10.55 -8.29 22.25
N PHE A 57 10.38 -7.06 21.78
CA PHE A 57 10.70 -5.88 22.56
C PHE A 57 9.73 -5.68 23.72
N LEU A 58 8.43 -5.84 23.48
CA LEU A 58 7.40 -5.80 24.53
C LEU A 58 7.63 -6.88 25.60
N GLU A 59 7.92 -8.12 25.21
CA GLU A 59 8.18 -9.23 26.13
C GLU A 59 9.39 -8.95 27.04
N ILE A 60 10.43 -8.31 26.50
CA ILE A 60 11.61 -7.92 27.28
C ILE A 60 11.28 -6.83 28.29
N LEU A 61 10.42 -5.88 27.92
CA LEU A 61 9.96 -4.83 28.84
C LEU A 61 8.98 -5.37 29.90
N GLU A 62 8.38 -6.55 29.67
CA GLU A 62 7.52 -7.24 30.64
C GLU A 62 8.29 -8.09 31.64
N THR A 63 9.37 -8.72 31.18
CA THR A 63 10.12 -9.70 31.96
C THR A 63 11.31 -9.10 32.73
N LYS A 64 11.90 -8.01 32.22
CA LYS A 64 13.06 -7.39 32.86
C LYS A 64 12.64 -6.28 33.82
N ASP A 65 13.38 -6.18 34.93
CA ASP A 65 13.31 -5.03 35.83
C ASP A 65 13.82 -3.78 35.11
N LEU A 66 12.89 -2.88 34.78
CA LEU A 66 13.14 -1.62 34.06
C LEU A 66 14.16 -0.71 34.78
N ASN A 67 14.35 -0.88 36.08
CA ASN A 67 15.33 -0.12 36.86
C ASN A 67 16.77 -0.63 36.67
N LYS A 68 16.92 -1.89 36.27
CA LYS A 68 18.22 -2.54 35.97
C LYS A 68 18.49 -2.66 34.48
N LEU A 69 17.54 -2.22 33.65
CA LEU A 69 17.60 -2.38 32.21
C LEU A 69 18.65 -1.44 31.59
N ASP A 70 19.57 -2.00 30.80
CA ASP A 70 20.56 -1.21 30.07
C ASP A 70 19.87 -0.35 29.02
N THR A 71 19.84 0.96 29.26
CA THR A 71 19.21 1.94 28.37
C THR A 71 19.84 1.94 26.98
N LYS A 72 21.12 1.55 26.83
CA LYS A 72 21.78 1.43 25.53
C LYS A 72 21.24 0.25 24.72
N GLU A 73 20.90 -0.87 25.37
CA GLU A 73 20.29 -2.02 24.70
C GLU A 73 18.90 -1.65 24.15
N ILE A 74 18.11 -0.91 24.94
CA ILE A 74 16.78 -0.41 24.54
C ILE A 74 16.89 0.56 23.37
N GLU A 75 17.81 1.51 23.47
CA GLU A 75 18.07 2.49 22.42
C GLU A 75 18.42 1.82 21.09
N LYS A 76 19.32 0.84 21.11
CA LYS A 76 19.69 0.08 19.92
C LYS A 76 18.48 -0.61 19.28
N ARG A 77 17.60 -1.20 20.09
CA ARG A 77 16.37 -1.85 19.59
C ARG A 77 15.38 -0.85 18.99
N ILE A 78 15.22 0.33 19.60
CA ILE A 78 14.37 1.41 19.04
C ILE A 78 14.93 1.86 17.69
N GLN A 79 16.25 2.02 17.58
CA GLN A 79 16.90 2.40 16.33
C GLN A 79 16.76 1.32 15.25
N GLU A 80 16.96 0.04 15.59
CA GLU A 80 16.75 -1.08 14.67
C GLU A 80 15.29 -1.16 14.18
N LEU A 81 14.32 -0.93 15.07
CA LEU A 81 12.90 -0.84 14.70
C LEU A 81 12.63 0.32 13.74
N LYS A 82 13.25 1.48 13.98
CA LYS A 82 13.16 2.64 13.10
C LYS A 82 13.67 2.34 11.71
N GLU A 83 14.86 1.74 11.60
CA GLU A 83 15.46 1.38 10.31
C GLU A 83 14.60 0.38 9.54
N LYS A 84 13.98 -0.59 10.21
CA LYS A 84 13.06 -1.53 9.54
C LYS A 84 11.76 -0.86 9.10
N ILE A 85 11.20 0.04 9.91
CA ILE A 85 10.02 0.83 9.52
C ILE A 85 10.35 1.70 8.31
N GLU A 86 11.53 2.32 8.25
CA GLU A 86 11.97 3.11 7.09
C GLU A 86 12.01 2.28 5.81
N LYS A 87 12.39 0.99 5.90
CA LYS A 87 12.38 0.04 4.77
C LYS A 87 10.99 -0.42 4.33
N LEU A 88 9.92 -0.17 5.11
CA LEU A 88 8.56 -0.53 4.69
C LEU A 88 8.15 0.24 3.44
N GLU A 89 7.63 -0.48 2.45
CA GLU A 89 6.98 0.11 1.29
C GLU A 89 5.66 0.76 1.73
N ALA A 90 5.68 2.09 1.90
CA ALA A 90 4.53 2.86 2.39
C ALA A 90 3.27 2.64 1.54
N LYS A 91 3.45 2.44 0.23
CA LYS A 91 2.34 2.23 -0.70
C LYS A 91 1.79 0.81 -0.72
N LYS A 92 2.42 -0.18 -0.08
CA LYS A 92 1.94 -1.58 -0.07
C LYS A 92 1.59 -2.09 1.32
N THR A 93 2.20 -1.51 2.34
CA THR A 93 1.90 -1.82 3.74
C THR A 93 0.49 -1.36 4.07
N SER A 94 -0.33 -2.23 4.68
CA SER A 94 -1.72 -1.90 4.96
C SER A 94 -1.87 -0.88 6.10
N LEU A 95 -2.94 -0.07 6.07
CA LEU A 95 -3.30 0.83 7.17
C LEU A 95 -3.54 0.09 8.50
N LYS A 96 -4.00 -1.16 8.43
CA LYS A 96 -4.15 -2.03 9.60
C LYS A 96 -2.80 -2.35 10.23
N THR A 97 -1.81 -2.76 9.44
CA THR A 97 -0.44 -3.03 9.89
C THR A 97 0.16 -1.80 10.59
N TYR A 98 0.00 -0.61 10.00
CA TYR A 98 0.44 0.63 10.65
C TYR A 98 -0.26 0.88 11.99
N SER A 99 -1.57 0.66 12.07
CA SER A 99 -2.34 0.85 13.31
C SER A 99 -1.92 -0.13 14.41
N GLU A 100 -1.64 -1.40 14.06
CA GLU A 100 -1.11 -2.40 15.00
C GLU A 100 0.25 -1.96 15.58
N TYR A 101 1.13 -1.38 14.76
CA TYR A 101 2.41 -0.84 15.23
C TYR A 101 2.24 0.40 16.11
N GLU A 102 1.31 1.30 15.79
CA GLU A 102 1.00 2.46 16.65
C GLU A 102 0.53 2.02 18.04
N GLU A 103 -0.34 1.02 18.13
CA GLU A 103 -0.81 0.50 19.43
C GLU A 103 0.31 -0.13 20.25
N LYS A 104 1.15 -0.96 19.63
CA LYS A 104 2.29 -1.58 20.31
C LYS A 104 3.33 -0.55 20.75
N LEU A 105 3.59 0.50 19.95
CA LEU A 105 4.47 1.59 20.34
C LEU A 105 3.95 2.37 21.55
N LYS A 106 2.64 2.60 21.63
CA LYS A 106 2.03 3.22 22.83
C LYS A 106 2.27 2.38 24.09
N GLN A 107 2.16 1.06 24.00
CA GLN A 107 2.45 0.17 25.13
C GLN A 107 3.93 0.23 25.55
N ILE A 108 4.85 0.25 24.58
CA ILE A 108 6.29 0.41 24.83
C ILE A 108 6.57 1.74 25.54
N LYS A 109 5.95 2.82 25.05
CA LYS A 109 6.10 4.18 25.60
C LYS A 109 5.59 4.28 27.04
N GLU A 110 4.47 3.63 27.34
CA GLU A 110 3.92 3.59 28.69
C GLU A 110 4.85 2.85 29.67
N LYS A 111 5.42 1.71 29.25
CA LYS A 111 6.40 0.95 30.05
C LYS A 111 7.71 1.72 30.25
N LEU A 112 8.13 2.54 29.29
CA LEU A 112 9.37 3.32 29.36
C LEU A 112 9.18 4.73 29.96
N LYS A 113 8.00 5.02 30.52
CA LYS A 113 7.69 6.33 31.10
C LYS A 113 8.67 6.70 32.22
N GLY A 114 9.18 7.92 32.18
CA GLY A 114 10.21 8.43 33.10
C GLY A 114 11.64 8.27 32.59
N LYS A 115 11.84 7.78 31.37
CA LYS A 115 13.16 7.69 30.70
C LYS A 115 13.21 8.67 29.52
N ALA A 116 13.43 9.95 29.80
CA ALA A 116 13.34 11.05 28.83
C ALA A 116 14.04 10.77 27.47
N ASP A 117 15.30 10.30 27.50
CA ASP A 117 16.07 10.02 26.28
C ASP A 117 15.43 8.94 25.37
N LEU A 118 14.74 7.97 25.96
CA LEU A 118 14.07 6.89 25.24
C LEU A 118 12.68 7.32 24.74
N GLU A 119 11.99 8.15 25.52
CA GLU A 119 10.71 8.74 25.12
C GLU A 119 10.84 9.60 23.86
N ASP A 120 11.90 10.42 23.77
CA ASP A 120 12.15 11.25 22.59
C ASP A 120 12.44 10.42 21.33
N LYS A 121 13.18 9.31 21.47
CA LYS A 121 13.46 8.38 20.35
C LYS A 121 12.20 7.65 19.91
N LEU A 122 11.37 7.22 20.85
CA LEU A 122 10.07 6.62 20.54
C LEU A 122 9.14 7.61 19.84
N LYS A 123 9.15 8.89 20.25
CA LYS A 123 8.36 9.93 19.58
C LYS A 123 8.79 10.10 18.12
N GLY A 124 10.09 10.12 17.84
CA GLY A 124 10.61 10.15 16.46
C GLY A 124 10.18 8.93 15.63
N LEU A 125 10.04 7.77 16.27
CA LEU A 125 9.52 6.55 15.65
C LEU A 125 8.01 6.64 15.37
N GLU A 126 7.23 7.14 16.33
CA GLU A 126 5.78 7.41 16.18
C GLU A 126 5.52 8.36 15.01
N ASP A 127 6.27 9.45 14.90
CA ASP A 127 6.14 10.43 13.82
C ASP A 127 6.48 9.82 12.44
N SER A 128 7.51 8.97 12.39
CA SER A 128 7.92 8.26 11.16
C SER A 128 6.83 7.30 10.69
N LEU A 129 6.23 6.56 11.63
CA LEU A 129 5.14 5.61 11.36
C LEU A 129 3.89 6.34 10.86
N LYS A 130 3.51 7.42 11.55
CA LYS A 130 2.37 8.27 11.18
C LYS A 130 2.52 8.85 9.78
N LYS A 131 3.72 9.33 9.43
CA LYS A 131 4.01 9.83 8.08
C LYS A 131 3.77 8.76 7.02
N LYS A 132 4.28 7.54 7.20
CA LYS A 132 4.06 6.43 6.26
C LYS A 132 2.59 6.01 6.16
N LYS A 133 1.86 6.02 7.29
CA LYS A 133 0.42 5.74 7.33
C LYS A 133 -0.38 6.77 6.50
N GLU A 134 -0.06 8.06 6.65
CA GLU A 134 -0.68 9.12 5.84
C GLU A 134 -0.31 9.01 4.35
N GLU A 135 0.93 8.64 4.03
CA GLU A 135 1.34 8.34 2.64
C GLU A 135 0.53 7.20 2.03
N ARG A 136 0.30 6.10 2.77
CA ARG A 136 -0.58 4.99 2.35
C ARG A 136 -2.01 5.48 2.12
N LYS A 137 -2.57 6.21 3.08
CA LYS A 137 -3.95 6.73 2.99
C LYS A 137 -4.15 7.60 1.74
N LYS A 138 -3.22 8.52 1.49
CA LYS A 138 -3.25 9.36 0.29
C LYS A 138 -3.12 8.53 -0.99
N ALA A 139 -2.23 7.55 -1.01
CA ALA A 139 -2.07 6.65 -2.17
C ALA A 139 -3.36 5.87 -2.47
N LEU A 140 -4.09 5.42 -1.44
CA LEU A 140 -5.39 4.76 -1.58
C LEU A 140 -6.46 5.71 -2.12
N GLU A 141 -6.56 6.94 -1.58
CA GLU A 141 -7.51 7.96 -2.05
C GLU A 141 -7.26 8.36 -3.51
N ASP A 142 -6.01 8.56 -3.90
CA ASP A 142 -5.62 8.89 -5.28
C ASP A 142 -5.88 7.71 -6.22
N ALA A 143 -5.59 6.48 -5.78
CA ALA A 143 -5.89 5.29 -6.57
C ALA A 143 -7.38 5.06 -6.75
N LYS A 144 -8.20 5.31 -5.72
CA LYS A 144 -9.67 5.20 -5.84
C LYS A 144 -10.19 6.06 -6.98
N LYS A 145 -9.75 7.34 -7.06
CA LYS A 145 -10.12 8.24 -8.17
C LYS A 145 -9.70 7.66 -9.52
N LYS A 146 -8.50 7.11 -9.61
CA LYS A 146 -7.99 6.48 -10.84
C LYS A 146 -8.79 5.23 -11.25
N PHE A 147 -9.26 4.43 -10.30
CA PHE A 147 -10.13 3.29 -10.59
C PHE A 147 -11.52 3.73 -11.09
N GLU A 148 -12.08 4.81 -10.55
CA GLU A 148 -13.32 5.40 -11.09
C GLU A 148 -13.12 5.92 -12.53
N GLU A 149 -11.96 6.50 -12.84
CA GLU A 149 -11.60 6.87 -14.21
C GLU A 149 -11.53 5.64 -15.13
N PHE A 150 -10.88 4.55 -14.69
CA PHE A 150 -10.85 3.30 -15.42
C PHE A 150 -12.26 2.75 -15.67
N LYS A 151 -13.15 2.82 -14.68
CA LYS A 151 -14.55 2.41 -14.81
C LYS A 151 -15.26 3.19 -15.92
N GLY A 152 -15.08 4.51 -15.96
CA GLY A 152 -15.60 5.35 -17.04
C GLY A 152 -15.01 5.03 -18.42
N GLN A 153 -13.72 4.73 -18.48
CA GLN A 153 -13.03 4.34 -19.73
C GLN A 153 -13.53 3.00 -20.27
N VAL A 154 -13.74 2.00 -19.41
CA VAL A 154 -14.29 0.69 -19.83
C VAL A 154 -15.70 0.84 -20.40
N GLY A 155 -16.55 1.66 -19.75
CA GLY A 155 -17.91 1.94 -20.20
C GLY A 155 -17.97 2.73 -21.52
N SER A 156 -16.99 3.58 -21.80
CA SER A 156 -16.90 4.40 -23.01
C SER A 156 -16.03 3.79 -24.12
N ALA A 157 -15.44 2.61 -23.88
CA ALA A 157 -14.61 1.93 -24.86
C ALA A 157 -15.42 1.59 -26.14
N THR A 158 -15.06 2.25 -27.23
CA THR A 158 -15.62 2.02 -28.57
C THR A 158 -14.63 1.24 -29.44
N GLY A 159 -15.12 0.63 -30.52
CA GLY A 159 -14.30 -0.06 -31.50
C GLY A 159 -15.07 -0.29 -32.79
N VAL A 160 -14.38 -0.21 -33.93
CA VAL A 160 -14.98 -0.47 -35.25
C VAL A 160 -15.50 -1.90 -35.36
N THR A 161 -14.91 -2.82 -34.60
CA THR A 161 -15.32 -4.23 -34.49
C THR A 161 -15.49 -4.61 -33.01
N THR A 162 -16.24 -5.68 -32.75
CA THR A 162 -16.36 -6.28 -31.41
C THR A 162 -15.00 -6.64 -30.83
N GLY A 163 -14.07 -7.15 -31.66
CA GLY A 163 -12.70 -7.46 -31.26
C GLY A 163 -11.88 -6.22 -30.86
N HIS A 164 -11.99 -5.11 -31.60
CA HIS A 164 -11.34 -3.85 -31.23
C HIS A 164 -11.88 -3.30 -29.90
N ARG A 165 -13.19 -3.38 -29.69
CA ARG A 165 -13.80 -2.97 -28.43
C ARG A 165 -13.30 -3.81 -27.25
N ALA A 166 -13.29 -5.14 -27.40
CA ALA A 166 -12.78 -6.06 -26.40
C ALA A 166 -11.27 -5.85 -26.12
N GLY A 167 -10.47 -5.55 -27.15
CA GLY A 167 -9.06 -5.21 -27.00
C GLY A 167 -8.83 -3.92 -26.19
N ASN A 168 -9.62 -2.88 -26.46
CA ASN A 168 -9.58 -1.63 -25.71
C ASN A 168 -9.98 -1.82 -24.24
N GLN A 169 -10.98 -2.65 -23.96
CA GLN A 169 -11.39 -2.96 -22.59
C GLN A 169 -10.34 -3.80 -21.87
N GLY A 170 -9.73 -4.78 -22.55
CA GLY A 170 -8.66 -5.61 -22.01
C GLY A 170 -7.43 -4.81 -21.61
N SER A 171 -7.04 -3.80 -22.41
CA SER A 171 -5.91 -2.93 -22.09
C SER A 171 -6.16 -2.06 -20.85
N ILE A 172 -7.38 -1.54 -20.70
CA ILE A 172 -7.79 -0.81 -19.49
C ILE A 172 -7.76 -1.75 -18.27
N GLY A 173 -8.27 -2.98 -18.42
CA GLY A 173 -8.21 -3.99 -17.36
C GLY A 173 -6.79 -4.32 -16.92
N ALA A 174 -5.84 -4.44 -17.86
CA ALA A 174 -4.43 -4.66 -17.54
C ALA A 174 -3.81 -3.46 -16.80
N GLN A 175 -4.14 -2.23 -17.20
CA GLN A 175 -3.69 -1.02 -16.50
C GLN A 175 -4.26 -0.93 -15.07
N ALA A 176 -5.54 -1.27 -14.90
CA ALA A 176 -6.19 -1.34 -13.61
C ALA A 176 -5.51 -2.37 -12.70
N TRP A 177 -5.20 -3.55 -13.24
CA TRP A 177 -4.51 -4.60 -12.50
C TRP A 177 -3.10 -4.21 -12.07
N GLN A 178 -2.30 -3.62 -12.97
CA GLN A 178 -0.98 -3.09 -12.63
C GLN A 178 -1.06 -2.05 -11.53
N CYS A 179 -2.07 -1.16 -11.58
CA CYS A 179 -2.32 -0.18 -10.53
C CYS A 179 -2.62 -0.86 -9.18
N ALA A 180 -3.49 -1.87 -9.17
CA ALA A 180 -3.87 -2.61 -7.97
C ALA A 180 -2.66 -3.33 -7.33
N ASN A 181 -1.81 -3.95 -8.15
CA ASN A 181 -0.62 -4.64 -7.69
C ASN A 181 0.47 -3.70 -7.20
N SER A 182 0.61 -2.51 -7.81
CA SER A 182 1.53 -1.49 -7.31
C SER A 182 1.20 -1.04 -5.87
N LEU A 183 -0.06 -1.23 -5.46
CA LEU A 183 -0.58 -0.94 -4.13
C LEU A 183 -0.66 -2.16 -3.21
N GLY A 184 -0.26 -3.35 -3.66
CA GLY A 184 -0.35 -4.58 -2.87
C GLY A 184 -1.78 -5.02 -2.54
N LEU A 185 -2.77 -4.68 -3.38
CA LEU A 185 -4.18 -5.05 -3.13
C LEU A 185 -4.46 -6.54 -3.40
N GLY A 186 -3.55 -7.26 -4.06
CA GLY A 186 -3.70 -8.70 -4.35
C GLY A 186 -4.94 -9.01 -5.18
N VAL A 187 -5.19 -8.25 -6.25
CA VAL A 187 -6.33 -8.46 -7.16
C VAL A 187 -5.89 -9.43 -8.25
N SER A 188 -6.70 -10.47 -8.49
CA SER A 188 -6.36 -11.49 -9.47
C SER A 188 -6.73 -11.02 -10.88
N TYR A 189 -5.79 -11.16 -11.81
CA TYR A 189 -6.05 -11.03 -13.25
C TYR A 189 -5.95 -12.43 -13.86
N SER A 190 -7.08 -13.12 -13.98
CA SER A 190 -7.13 -14.40 -14.67
C SER A 190 -7.94 -14.27 -15.95
N SER A 191 -7.28 -14.51 -17.07
CA SER A 191 -7.88 -14.64 -18.41
C SER A 191 -8.26 -16.10 -18.73
N SER A 192 -8.07 -17.05 -17.81
CA SER A 192 -8.13 -18.49 -18.09
C SER A 192 -9.54 -19.09 -18.11
N THR A 193 -10.56 -18.33 -17.74
CA THR A 193 -11.97 -18.66 -17.99
C THR A 193 -12.42 -17.75 -19.12
N GLY A 194 -13.14 -18.25 -20.13
CA GLY A 194 -13.60 -17.51 -21.33
C GLY A 194 -14.49 -16.30 -21.04
N THR A 195 -13.96 -15.35 -20.29
CA THR A 195 -14.58 -14.20 -19.66
C THR A 195 -14.33 -13.04 -20.60
N ASP A 196 -15.38 -12.34 -21.00
CA ASP A 196 -15.26 -11.19 -21.90
C ASP A 196 -14.28 -10.17 -21.30
N SER A 197 -13.41 -9.57 -22.14
CA SER A 197 -12.44 -8.57 -21.69
C SER A 197 -13.07 -7.41 -20.90
N ASN A 198 -14.34 -7.11 -21.20
CA ASN A 198 -15.16 -6.17 -20.43
C ASN A 198 -15.40 -6.64 -18.99
N GLU A 199 -15.83 -7.89 -18.82
CA GLU A 199 -16.15 -8.46 -17.50
C GLU A 199 -14.88 -8.58 -16.65
N LEU A 200 -13.76 -9.00 -17.25
CA LEU A 200 -12.48 -9.05 -16.56
C LEU A 200 -12.02 -7.66 -16.10
N ALA A 201 -12.08 -6.65 -16.98
CA ALA A 201 -11.70 -5.29 -16.63
C ALA A 201 -12.56 -4.70 -15.50
N ASN A 202 -13.88 -4.85 -15.60
CA ASN A 202 -14.80 -4.38 -14.55
C ASN A 202 -14.54 -5.10 -13.22
N LYS A 203 -14.32 -6.42 -13.24
CA LYS A 203 -14.02 -7.19 -12.02
C LYS A 203 -12.76 -6.68 -11.32
N VAL A 204 -11.67 -6.47 -12.06
CA VAL A 204 -10.42 -5.94 -11.50
C VAL A 204 -10.64 -4.56 -10.88
N ILE A 205 -11.38 -3.69 -11.56
CA ILE A 205 -11.66 -2.32 -11.11
C ILE A 205 -12.53 -2.35 -9.84
N ASP A 206 -13.65 -3.08 -9.87
CA ASP A 206 -14.61 -3.14 -8.77
C ASP A 206 -13.98 -3.82 -7.53
N ASP A 207 -13.23 -4.92 -7.70
CA ASP A 207 -12.50 -5.57 -6.60
C ASP A 207 -11.45 -4.63 -5.99
N SER A 208 -10.76 -3.84 -6.81
CA SER A 208 -9.78 -2.85 -6.34
C SER A 208 -10.44 -1.74 -5.53
N ILE A 209 -11.54 -1.16 -6.04
CA ILE A 209 -12.31 -0.13 -5.34
C ILE A 209 -12.81 -0.66 -4.00
N LYS A 210 -13.39 -1.87 -4.00
CA LYS A 210 -13.91 -2.51 -2.78
C LYS A 210 -12.81 -2.69 -1.73
N LYS A 211 -11.64 -3.21 -2.11
CA LYS A 211 -10.51 -3.40 -1.18
C LYS A 211 -9.97 -2.08 -0.64
N ILE A 212 -9.88 -1.05 -1.48
CA ILE A 212 -9.50 0.30 -1.06
C ILE A 212 -10.49 0.83 -0.01
N ASP A 213 -11.79 0.69 -0.27
CA ASP A 213 -12.84 1.16 0.63
C ASP A 213 -12.86 0.41 1.95
N GLU A 214 -12.69 -0.91 1.93
CA GLU A 214 -12.54 -1.73 3.14
C GLU A 214 -11.33 -1.28 3.97
N GLU A 215 -10.18 -1.05 3.35
CA GLU A 215 -8.97 -0.60 4.05
C GLU A 215 -9.14 0.80 4.64
N LEU A 216 -9.69 1.75 3.88
CA LEU A 216 -9.95 3.11 4.35
C LEU A 216 -10.97 3.13 5.49
N LYS A 217 -12.07 2.36 5.38
CA LYS A 217 -13.14 2.27 6.39
C LYS A 217 -12.65 1.66 7.70
N ASN A 218 -11.85 0.59 7.65
CA ASN A 218 -11.29 -0.05 8.85
C ASN A 218 -10.42 0.89 9.69
N THR A 219 -9.93 1.99 9.12
CA THR A 219 -9.21 3.04 9.87
C THR A 219 -10.13 3.95 10.68
N ILE A 220 -11.37 4.15 10.24
CA ILE A 220 -12.37 5.01 10.91
C ILE A 220 -12.91 4.31 12.15
N GLU A 221 -13.21 3.02 12.06
CA GLU A 221 -13.74 2.23 13.18
C GLU A 221 -12.68 2.04 14.30
N ASN A 222 -11.39 1.93 13.96
CA ASN A 222 -10.32 1.84 14.95
C ASN A 222 -10.01 3.16 15.69
N ASN A 223 -10.24 4.31 15.05
CA ASN A 223 -10.21 5.61 15.74
C ASN A 223 -11.49 5.86 16.55
N GLY A 224 -12.54 5.10 16.28
CA GLY A 224 -13.82 5.09 16.97
C GLY A 224 -13.89 4.07 18.10
N LYS A 225 -12.82 3.88 18.91
CA LYS A 225 -12.99 3.38 20.28
C LYS A 225 -13.81 4.41 21.07
N VAL A 226 -15.12 4.27 20.86
CA VAL A 226 -16.27 4.58 21.70
C VAL A 226 -15.82 5.13 23.06
N LYS A 227 -16.04 6.43 23.24
CA LYS A 227 -16.47 6.98 24.53
C LYS A 227 -17.61 6.09 25.01
N LYS A 228 -17.33 5.16 25.92
CA LYS A 228 -18.37 4.61 26.77
C LYS A 228 -18.69 5.71 27.77
N GLU A 229 -19.77 6.45 27.48
CA GLU A 229 -20.58 7.05 28.53
C GLU A 229 -21.34 5.96 29.28
#